data_AF-A0AAV2F7F9-F1
#
_entry.id   AF-A0AAV2F7F9-F1
#
_cell.length_a   1.000
_cell.length_b   1.000
_cell.length_c   1.000
_cell.angle_alpha   90.00
_cell.angle_beta   90.00
_cell.angle_gamma   90.00
#
_symmetry.space_group_name_H-M   'P 1'
#
loop_
_entity.id
_entity.type
_entity.pdbx_description
1 polymer ?
#
loop_
_entity_poly.entity_id
_entity_poly.type
_entity_poly.pdbx_seq_one_letter_code
_entity_poly.pdbx_strand_id
1 'polypeptide(L)'
;MLMYYTNFISSPEGYFHTIICNNEEFRTTAIGHDLHYIAWDTPPKQHPISLTMKDFDKMVNSSAPFARKFAKDDPVLDKIDQELLGRTHRFAPGAWCVGETDNGSDPCSVRGDHLVFSPGPGAKRLQELLRTLLSEEFRKQQCL
;
A
#
# COMPACT_ATOMS: atom_id res chain seq x y z
N MET A 1 15.35 -6.54 24.36
CA MET A 1 14.52 -5.64 23.53
C MET A 1 13.03 -5.74 23.84
N LEU A 2 12.41 -6.92 23.89
CA LEU A 2 10.97 -7.04 24.20
C LEU A 2 10.55 -6.34 25.51
N MET A 3 11.19 -6.68 26.64
CA MET A 3 10.90 -6.04 27.94
C MET A 3 11.14 -4.52 27.99
N TYR A 4 12.00 -4.00 27.12
CA TYR A 4 12.25 -2.56 27.02
C TYR A 4 11.06 -1.89 26.32
N TYR A 5 10.69 -2.42 25.16
CA TYR A 5 9.60 -1.87 24.35
C TYR A 5 8.21 -2.13 24.93
N THR A 6 8.01 -3.04 25.89
CA THR A 6 6.73 -3.14 26.63
C THR A 6 6.43 -1.93 27.50
N ASN A 7 7.43 -1.10 27.81
CA ASN A 7 7.31 0.07 28.69
C ASN A 7 7.64 1.39 27.96
N PHE A 8 7.68 1.37 26.63
CA PHE A 8 8.00 2.52 25.79
C PHE A 8 6.73 3.09 25.14
N ILE A 9 6.64 4.41 24.97
CA ILE A 9 5.51 5.04 24.26
C ILE A 9 5.68 4.78 22.76
N SER A 10 4.60 4.43 22.06
CA SER A 10 4.65 4.13 20.61
C SER A 10 5.63 3.01 20.25
N SER A 11 5.72 1.97 21.09
CA SER A 11 6.63 0.82 20.89
C SER A 11 6.68 0.25 19.47
N PRO A 12 5.56 0.10 18.74
CA PRO A 12 5.58 -0.42 17.37
C PRO A 12 6.39 0.42 16.39
N GLU A 13 6.57 1.72 16.65
CA GLU A 13 7.31 2.63 15.76
C GLU A 13 8.84 2.37 15.82
N GLY A 14 9.36 1.79 16.89
CA GLY A 14 10.80 1.51 17.06
C GLY A 14 11.17 0.04 17.17
N TYR A 15 10.27 -0.80 17.71
CA TYR A 15 10.58 -2.19 18.07
C TYR A 15 11.04 -3.02 16.86
N PHE A 16 10.23 -3.07 15.80
CA PHE A 16 10.53 -3.92 14.65
C PHE A 16 11.77 -3.45 13.89
N HIS A 17 11.92 -2.14 13.67
CA HIS A 17 13.12 -1.56 13.07
C HIS A 17 14.38 -1.94 13.84
N THR A 18 14.34 -1.83 15.18
CA THR A 18 15.46 -2.20 16.05
C THR A 18 15.82 -3.68 15.92
N ILE A 19 14.82 -4.57 15.98
CA ILE A 19 15.06 -6.02 15.89
C ILE A 19 15.61 -6.41 14.50
N ILE A 20 15.00 -5.92 13.44
CA ILE A 20 15.39 -6.23 12.05
C ILE A 20 16.83 -5.78 11.79
N CYS A 21 17.20 -4.57 12.22
CA CYS A 21 18.52 -4.01 11.93
C CYS A 21 19.65 -4.57 12.83
N ASN A 22 19.32 -5.16 13.97
CA ASN A 22 20.30 -5.78 14.89
C ASN A 22 20.36 -7.31 14.77
N ASN A 23 19.72 -7.89 13.76
CA ASN A 23 19.78 -9.33 13.48
C ASN A 23 20.48 -9.56 12.13
N GLU A 24 21.56 -10.34 12.13
CA GLU A 24 22.36 -10.63 10.92
C GLU A 24 21.55 -11.29 9.80
N GLU A 25 20.55 -12.10 10.15
CA GLU A 25 19.64 -12.77 9.20
C GLU A 25 18.77 -11.76 8.43
N PHE A 26 18.27 -10.73 9.10
CA PHE A 26 17.30 -9.79 8.53
C PHE A 26 17.90 -8.46 8.06
N ARG A 27 19.04 -8.06 8.62
CA ARG A 27 19.65 -6.75 8.33
C ARG A 27 19.91 -6.53 6.84
N THR A 28 20.30 -7.59 6.11
CA THR A 28 20.63 -7.52 4.67
C THR A 28 19.41 -7.55 3.74
N THR A 29 18.23 -7.89 4.28
CA THR A 29 16.97 -7.99 3.52
C THR A 29 15.98 -6.89 3.89
N ALA A 30 16.28 -6.07 4.90
CA ALA A 30 15.45 -4.97 5.37
C ALA A 30 15.30 -3.88 4.31
N ILE A 31 14.08 -3.52 3.90
CA ILE A 31 13.83 -2.42 2.96
C ILE A 31 13.26 -1.23 3.75
N GLY A 32 13.91 -0.06 3.65
CA GLY A 32 13.51 1.19 4.33
C GLY A 32 12.28 1.87 3.73
N HIS A 33 11.21 1.11 3.46
CA HIS A 33 9.96 1.61 2.90
C HIS A 33 8.79 0.72 3.35
N ASP A 34 7.72 1.31 3.86
CA ASP A 34 6.57 0.59 4.44
C ASP A 34 5.41 0.33 3.46
N LEU A 35 5.62 0.70 2.18
CA LEU A 35 4.66 0.55 1.07
C LEU A 35 3.40 1.42 1.18
N HIS A 36 3.39 2.41 2.07
CA HIS A 36 2.28 3.35 2.21
C HIS A 36 2.60 4.73 1.65
N TYR A 37 1.65 5.32 0.95
CA TYR A 37 1.61 6.76 0.75
C TYR A 37 1.02 7.44 1.99
N ILE A 38 1.82 8.27 2.65
CA ILE A 38 1.42 9.03 3.83
C ILE A 38 1.83 10.49 3.63
N ALA A 39 0.87 11.40 3.71
CA ALA A 39 1.13 12.83 3.65
C ALA A 39 1.20 13.43 5.07
N TRP A 40 2.12 14.36 5.25
CA TRP A 40 2.37 15.06 6.52
C TRP A 40 2.33 16.57 6.33
N ASP A 41 1.95 17.28 7.39
CA ASP A 41 2.19 18.72 7.49
C ASP A 41 3.70 19.02 7.40
N THR A 42 4.06 20.25 7.05
CA THR A 42 5.44 20.75 7.13
C THR A 42 5.48 21.95 8.07
N PRO A 43 6.04 21.83 9.30
CA PRO A 43 6.66 20.64 9.89
C PRO A 43 5.65 19.53 10.25
N PRO A 44 6.09 18.25 10.34
CA PRO A 44 5.21 17.13 10.64
C PRO A 44 4.64 17.23 12.06
N LYS A 45 3.33 16.99 12.18
CA LYS A 45 2.62 16.85 13.47
C LYS A 45 2.65 15.39 13.95
N GLN A 46 2.01 15.10 15.08
CA GLN A 46 1.91 13.73 15.62
C GLN A 46 1.15 12.76 14.71
N HIS A 47 0.19 13.26 13.92
CA HIS A 47 -0.61 12.42 13.03
C HIS A 47 -0.54 12.94 11.59
N PRO A 48 -0.54 12.03 10.60
CA PRO A 48 -0.55 12.42 9.20
C PRO A 48 -1.87 13.13 8.87
N ILE A 49 -1.84 13.93 7.80
CA ILE A 49 -3.04 14.62 7.31
C ILE A 49 -4.02 13.62 6.70
N SER A 50 -5.29 13.99 6.66
CA SER A 50 -6.28 13.23 5.89
C SER A 50 -6.11 13.53 4.41
N LEU A 51 -5.96 12.48 3.61
CA LEU A 51 -5.87 12.57 2.15
C LEU A 51 -7.23 12.93 1.58
N THR A 52 -7.23 13.81 0.59
CA THR A 52 -8.42 14.31 -0.11
C THR A 52 -8.25 14.19 -1.63
N MET A 53 -9.25 14.64 -2.39
CA MET A 53 -9.17 14.73 -3.86
C MET A 53 -7.92 15.47 -4.37
N LYS A 54 -7.38 16.43 -3.60
CA LYS A 54 -6.17 17.18 -3.96
C LYS A 54 -4.90 16.33 -3.95
N ASP A 55 -4.92 15.22 -3.22
CA ASP A 55 -3.77 14.36 -3.00
C ASP A 55 -3.79 13.12 -3.91
N PHE A 56 -4.91 12.87 -4.60
CA PHE A 56 -5.14 11.67 -5.40
C PHE A 56 -4.03 11.40 -6.41
N ASP A 57 -3.67 12.41 -7.22
CA ASP A 57 -2.66 12.22 -8.27
C ASP A 57 -1.28 11.94 -7.66
N LYS A 58 -0.91 12.62 -6.57
CA LYS A 58 0.36 12.37 -5.87
C LYS A 58 0.39 10.97 -5.27
N MET A 59 -0.72 10.53 -4.68
CA MET A 59 -0.88 9.19 -4.13
C MET A 59 -0.71 8.13 -5.23
N VAL A 60 -1.39 8.28 -6.37
CA VAL A 60 -1.28 7.34 -7.50
C VAL A 60 0.13 7.31 -8.08
N ASN A 61 0.74 8.49 -8.26
CA ASN A 61 2.09 8.63 -8.83
C ASN A 61 3.21 8.14 -7.88
N SER A 62 2.92 7.96 -6.59
CA SER A 62 3.88 7.35 -5.66
C SER A 62 4.10 5.86 -5.93
N SER A 63 3.21 5.22 -6.71
CA SER A 63 3.19 3.78 -6.96
C SER A 63 3.05 2.90 -5.71
N ALA A 64 2.81 3.49 -4.54
CA ALA A 64 2.55 2.78 -3.30
C ALA A 64 1.21 2.02 -3.39
N PRO A 65 1.17 0.73 -3.02
CA PRO A 65 -0.06 -0.06 -3.06
C PRO A 65 -1.08 0.32 -1.98
N PHE A 66 -0.64 0.99 -0.91
CA PHE A 66 -1.48 1.41 0.20
C PHE A 66 -1.35 2.92 0.45
N ALA A 67 -2.35 3.52 1.09
CA ALA A 67 -2.33 4.91 1.48
C ALA A 67 -3.11 5.13 2.78
N ARG A 68 -2.71 6.14 3.56
CA ARG A 68 -3.45 6.58 4.76
C ARG A 68 -3.19 8.05 5.09
N LYS A 69 -4.09 8.73 5.82
CA LYS A 69 -5.41 8.29 6.30
C LYS A 69 -6.51 8.99 5.50
N PHE A 70 -7.69 8.38 5.43
CA PHE A 70 -8.85 8.98 4.77
C PHE A 70 -9.88 9.38 5.82
N ALA A 71 -10.56 10.50 5.61
CA ALA A 71 -11.75 10.80 6.40
C ALA A 71 -12.88 9.85 5.97
N LYS A 72 -13.76 9.53 6.91
CA LYS A 72 -14.95 8.75 6.60
C LYS A 72 -15.81 9.51 5.58
N ASP A 73 -16.32 8.80 4.58
CA ASP A 73 -17.20 9.34 3.54
C ASP A 73 -16.56 10.49 2.71
N ASP A 74 -15.23 10.58 2.68
CA ASP A 74 -14.53 11.54 1.81
C ASP A 74 -14.68 11.10 0.33
N PRO A 75 -15.04 12.02 -0.60
CA PRO A 75 -15.27 11.69 -2.01
C PRO A 75 -14.05 11.11 -2.73
N VAL A 76 -12.83 11.27 -2.19
CA VAL A 76 -11.65 10.60 -2.75
C VAL A 76 -11.75 9.08 -2.69
N LEU A 77 -12.49 8.52 -1.71
CA LEU A 77 -12.72 7.09 -1.58
C LEU A 77 -13.52 6.55 -2.78
N ASP A 78 -14.56 7.27 -3.20
CA ASP A 78 -15.35 6.90 -4.38
C ASP A 78 -14.50 6.94 -5.66
N LYS A 79 -13.62 7.93 -5.77
CA LYS A 79 -12.68 8.04 -6.90
C LYS A 79 -11.66 6.89 -6.91
N ILE A 80 -11.13 6.49 -5.75
CA ILE A 80 -10.24 5.32 -5.63
C ILE A 80 -10.97 4.04 -6.06
N ASP A 81 -12.17 3.85 -5.55
CA ASP A 81 -13.02 2.71 -5.86
C ASP A 81 -13.26 2.61 -7.37
N GLN A 82 -13.66 3.70 -8.01
CA GLN A 82 -13.97 3.74 -9.42
C GLN A 82 -12.72 3.60 -10.31
N GLU A 83 -11.68 4.42 -10.08
CA GLU A 83 -10.56 4.56 -11.02
C GLU A 83 -9.42 3.56 -10.78
N LEU A 84 -9.19 3.15 -9.53
CA LEU A 84 -8.06 2.27 -9.19
C LEU A 84 -8.48 0.83 -8.95
N LEU A 85 -9.63 0.64 -8.32
CA LEU A 85 -10.14 -0.70 -7.96
C LEU A 85 -11.16 -1.22 -8.96
N GLY A 86 -11.70 -0.37 -9.85
CA GLY A 86 -12.77 -0.76 -10.78
C GLY A 86 -14.03 -1.25 -10.07
N ARG A 87 -14.25 -0.75 -8.85
CA ARG A 87 -15.36 -1.13 -7.98
C ARG A 87 -16.61 -0.37 -8.40
N THR A 88 -17.71 -1.10 -8.54
CA THR A 88 -19.02 -0.53 -8.87
C THR A 88 -19.91 -0.47 -7.63
N HIS A 89 -20.54 -1.58 -7.26
CA HIS A 89 -21.44 -1.68 -6.10
C HIS A 89 -21.06 -2.81 -5.13
N ARG A 90 -19.95 -3.51 -5.41
CA ARG A 90 -19.51 -4.72 -4.69
C ARG A 90 -18.04 -4.63 -4.29
N PHE A 91 -17.36 -5.76 -4.16
CA PHE A 91 -15.91 -5.84 -3.98
C PHE A 91 -15.19 -5.53 -5.31
N ALA A 92 -13.89 -5.25 -5.23
CA ALA A 92 -13.06 -5.04 -6.42
C ALA A 92 -12.96 -6.35 -7.23
N PRO A 93 -13.20 -6.33 -8.56
CA PRO A 93 -13.08 -7.53 -9.39
C PRO A 93 -11.64 -8.05 -9.42
N GLY A 94 -11.50 -9.37 -9.52
CA GLY A 94 -10.21 -10.01 -9.72
C GLY A 94 -10.26 -11.02 -10.86
N ALA A 95 -9.14 -11.71 -11.11
CA ALA A 95 -9.04 -12.71 -12.18
C ALA A 95 -10.00 -13.90 -12.01
N TRP A 96 -10.56 -14.07 -10.82
CA TRP A 96 -11.58 -15.05 -10.46
C TRP A 96 -13.01 -14.64 -10.87
N CYS A 97 -13.20 -13.44 -11.42
CA CYS A 97 -14.48 -13.00 -11.99
C CYS A 97 -14.51 -13.36 -13.49
N VAL A 98 -15.20 -14.45 -13.84
CA VAL A 98 -15.15 -15.07 -15.18
C VAL A 98 -16.48 -15.01 -15.92
N GLY A 99 -17.46 -14.25 -15.41
CA GLY A 99 -18.73 -14.02 -16.09
C GLY A 99 -18.54 -13.24 -17.39
N GLU A 100 -19.39 -13.54 -18.37
CA GLU A 100 -19.40 -12.81 -19.65
C GLU A 100 -19.75 -11.34 -19.44
N THR A 101 -19.09 -10.46 -20.20
CA THR A 101 -19.30 -9.00 -20.15
C THR A 101 -20.23 -8.49 -21.25
N ASP A 102 -20.75 -9.39 -22.09
CA ASP A 102 -21.30 -9.07 -23.42
C ASP A 102 -22.55 -8.18 -23.40
N ASN A 103 -23.17 -7.95 -22.24
CA ASN A 103 -24.31 -7.04 -22.06
C ASN A 103 -24.18 -6.11 -20.84
N GLY A 104 -22.95 -5.81 -20.38
CA GLY A 104 -22.75 -5.02 -19.17
C GLY A 104 -23.11 -5.77 -17.88
N SER A 105 -23.22 -7.10 -17.96
CA SER A 105 -23.32 -8.00 -16.81
C SER A 105 -22.07 -7.92 -15.94
N ASP A 106 -22.26 -7.97 -14.62
CA ASP A 106 -21.15 -7.99 -13.66
C ASP A 106 -20.34 -9.29 -13.84
N PRO A 107 -19.06 -9.22 -14.27
CA PRO A 107 -18.22 -10.41 -14.49
C PRO A 107 -17.99 -11.20 -13.19
N CYS A 108 -18.17 -10.59 -12.02
CA CYS A 108 -18.08 -11.26 -10.73
C CYS A 108 -19.35 -12.02 -10.34
N SER A 109 -20.38 -12.04 -11.18
CA SER A 109 -21.57 -12.89 -10.98
C SER A 109 -21.25 -14.38 -11.11
N VAL A 110 -20.21 -14.73 -11.88
CA VAL A 110 -19.69 -16.09 -12.00
C VAL A 110 -18.29 -16.14 -11.42
N ARG A 111 -18.13 -16.97 -10.39
CA ARG A 111 -16.86 -17.19 -9.71
C ARG A 111 -16.08 -18.32 -10.37
N GLY A 112 -14.91 -17.99 -10.91
CA GLY A 112 -13.90 -18.93 -11.35
C GLY A 112 -12.94 -19.33 -10.22
N ASP A 113 -11.78 -19.82 -10.62
CA ASP A 113 -10.74 -20.23 -9.67
C ASP A 113 -10.08 -19.02 -8.98
N HIS A 114 -10.03 -19.08 -7.66
CA HIS A 114 -9.45 -18.06 -6.79
C HIS A 114 -7.92 -18.11 -6.73
N LEU A 115 -7.31 -19.19 -7.23
CA LEU A 115 -5.85 -19.34 -7.31
C LEU A 115 -5.27 -18.71 -8.57
N VAL A 116 -6.10 -18.28 -9.52
CA VAL A 116 -5.66 -17.59 -10.73
C VAL A 116 -5.34 -16.14 -10.39
N PHE A 117 -4.09 -15.75 -10.63
CA PHE A 117 -3.61 -14.38 -10.48
C PHE A 117 -3.35 -13.77 -11.86
N SER A 118 -3.91 -12.59 -12.11
CA SER A 118 -3.64 -11.81 -13.33
C SER A 118 -3.20 -10.39 -12.96
N PRO A 119 -2.02 -9.93 -13.43
CA PRO A 119 -1.52 -8.61 -13.09
C PRO A 119 -2.32 -7.50 -13.77
N GLY A 120 -2.96 -6.66 -12.97
CA GLY A 120 -3.65 -5.44 -13.44
C GLY A 120 -2.75 -4.20 -13.47
N PRO A 121 -3.31 -3.01 -13.77
CA PRO A 121 -2.59 -1.74 -13.75
C PRO A 121 -1.91 -1.44 -12.40
N GLY A 122 -2.55 -1.80 -11.28
CA GLY A 122 -1.96 -1.68 -9.94
C GLY A 122 -0.69 -2.52 -9.76
N ALA A 123 -0.65 -3.73 -10.32
CA ALA A 123 0.54 -4.59 -10.28
C ALA A 123 1.71 -3.97 -11.06
N LYS A 124 1.44 -3.27 -12.17
CA LYS A 124 2.47 -2.54 -12.94
C LYS A 124 3.08 -1.40 -12.12
N ARG A 125 2.24 -0.58 -11.46
CA ARG A 125 2.72 0.48 -10.56
C ARG A 125 3.58 -0.09 -9.42
N LEU A 126 3.10 -1.16 -8.78
CA LEU A 126 3.86 -1.82 -7.71
C LEU A 126 5.21 -2.34 -8.22
N GLN A 127 5.26 -2.91 -9.42
CA GLN A 127 6.51 -3.36 -10.05
C GLN A 127 7.51 -2.20 -10.23
N GLU A 128 7.05 -1.02 -10.64
CA GLU A 128 7.90 0.18 -10.77
C GLU A 128 8.47 0.62 -9.41
N LEU A 129 7.64 0.62 -8.36
CA LEU A 129 8.08 0.92 -7.00
C LEU A 129 9.13 -0.11 -6.54
N LEU A 130 8.85 -1.41 -6.69
CA LEU A 130 9.78 -2.48 -6.30
C LEU A 130 11.11 -2.38 -7.03
N ARG A 131 11.13 -2.01 -8.31
CA ARG A 131 12.38 -1.79 -9.06
C ARG A 131 13.24 -0.71 -8.41
N THR A 132 12.61 0.34 -7.89
CA THR A 132 13.30 1.44 -7.17
C THR A 132 13.80 0.97 -5.81
N LEU A 133 12.95 0.32 -5.02
CA LEU A 133 13.28 -0.16 -3.67
C LEU A 133 14.36 -1.24 -3.65
N LEU A 134 14.47 -2.03 -4.73
CA LEU A 134 15.45 -3.09 -4.86
C LEU A 134 16.77 -2.62 -5.51
N SER A 135 16.87 -1.36 -5.93
CA SER A 135 18.10 -0.80 -6.50
C SER A 135 19.24 -0.77 -5.48
N GLU A 136 20.48 -0.90 -5.94
CA GLU A 136 21.66 -0.87 -5.05
C GLU A 136 21.74 0.43 -4.24
N GLU A 137 21.36 1.56 -4.84
CA GLU A 137 21.39 2.86 -4.19
C GLU A 137 20.45 2.91 -2.98
N PHE A 138 19.24 2.37 -3.14
CA PHE A 138 18.28 2.25 -2.03
C PHE A 138 18.77 1.28 -0.95
N ARG A 139 19.41 0.16 -1.37
CA ARG A 139 19.94 -0.84 -0.44
C ARG A 139 21.06 -0.33 0.44
N LYS A 140 21.88 0.62 -0.03
CA LYS A 140 22.95 1.25 0.77
C LYS A 140 22.43 2.05 1.97
N GLN A 141 21.15 2.42 1.99
CA GLN A 141 20.52 3.21 3.04
C GLN A 141 19.78 2.36 4.08
N GLN A 142 19.94 1.02 4.04
CA GLN A 142 19.27 0.08 4.94
C GLN A 142 20.02 -0.03 6.27
N CYS A 143 19.30 0.10 7.39
CA CYS A 143 19.83 -0.14 8.74
C CYS A 143 21.16 0.59 9.02
N LEU A 144 21.11 1.92 8.89
CA LEU A 144 22.20 2.87 9.19
C LEU A 144 22.73 2.72 10.62
#